data_AF-A0A8B7TTR0-F1
#
_entry.id   AF-A0A8B7TTR0-F1
#
_cell.length_a   1.000
_cell.length_b   1.000
_cell.length_c   1.000
_cell.angle_alpha   90.00
_cell.angle_beta   90.00
_cell.angle_gamma   90.00
#
_symmetry.space_group_name_H-M   'P 1'
#
loop_
_entity.id
_entity.type
_entity.pdbx_description
1 polymer ?
#
loop_
_entity_poly.entity_id
_entity_poly.type
_entity_poly.pdbx_seq_one_letter_code
_entity_poly.pdbx_strand_id
1 'polypeptide(L)'
;MARFGSQVTSRDHDPTVSAPFPCTRSLGGGEIRGGTARRRPPVARPPRGVRGDRIWGARARDRQGARARGRARAQLFQRAASGKPAPPGLGSGQRGVLGARGERERRRRPGQPGEHEEELDQEFELEPDPFFGGLKKDPTDFEWSFWMEWGKQRLVWLFFGHMAVSQLATLLAGKHRPWILMVYGMWACWYVLGAPGVAMVFLHSIIAFCVAQFRSLLLSWLCSLLLLSTMRLQGVEEVKRKWYKTENEYYLLQFTLTVRCLYYTSFSLEFCWQQLPASRASYSFPWMLAYIFYYPVFHNGPILSFPEFIKQVQQPELCSLRDNLCVLAQGLGRLLCWWGLAELMAHLMYMHAIYSSIPLLRTVSCWTLGGLALAQVLFFYVKYLVLFGVPALLMRLDGLKPPPLPRCVSTMFSFTGMWRYFDVGLHNFLIRYVYIPLGGSQHGLLGTLFSTAMTFAFVSYWHGSYDYLWCWAALNWLGVTVENGVRRLLETPCIQDSLVSRILACL
;
A
#
# COMPACT_ATOMS: atom_id res chain seq x y z
N MET A 1 -14.48 -22.56 43.57
CA MET A 1 -15.43 -21.46 43.90
C MET A 1 -15.16 -20.36 42.89
N ALA A 2 -16.03 -19.91 41.98
CA ALA A 2 -17.47 -20.01 41.80
C ALA A 2 -17.83 -20.30 40.31
N ARG A 3 -19.10 -20.64 40.10
CA ARG A 3 -19.75 -21.23 38.93
C ARG A 3 -20.52 -20.17 38.09
N PHE A 4 -20.64 -20.46 36.80
CA PHE A 4 -21.82 -20.29 35.90
C PHE A 4 -22.33 -18.89 35.50
N GLY A 5 -22.82 -18.81 34.24
CA GLY A 5 -23.83 -17.82 33.82
C GLY A 5 -23.96 -17.57 32.31
N SER A 6 -24.65 -18.46 31.59
CA SER A 6 -25.18 -18.23 30.24
C SER A 6 -26.38 -17.26 30.25
N GLN A 7 -26.60 -16.46 29.19
CA GLN A 7 -27.97 -16.21 28.71
C GLN A 7 -28.05 -15.70 27.27
N VAL A 8 -28.87 -16.42 26.51
CA VAL A 8 -29.46 -16.11 25.20
C VAL A 8 -30.81 -15.44 25.48
N THR A 9 -31.16 -14.38 24.74
CA THR A 9 -32.58 -14.00 24.53
C THR A 9 -32.78 -13.41 23.13
N SER A 10 -33.64 -14.08 22.37
CA SER A 10 -34.36 -13.61 21.19
C SER A 10 -35.50 -12.66 21.57
N ARG A 11 -35.95 -11.81 20.63
CA ARG A 11 -37.37 -11.45 20.46
C ARG A 11 -37.62 -10.72 19.14
N ASP A 12 -38.51 -11.32 18.35
CA ASP A 12 -39.27 -10.75 17.24
C ASP A 12 -40.24 -9.65 17.70
N HIS A 13 -40.50 -8.65 16.85
CA HIS A 13 -41.82 -8.38 16.27
C HIS A 13 -41.83 -7.07 15.44
N ASP A 14 -42.17 -7.22 14.17
CA ASP A 14 -42.85 -6.23 13.32
C ASP A 14 -44.37 -6.27 13.68
N PRO A 15 -45.17 -5.20 13.47
CA PRO A 15 -45.85 -5.12 12.17
C PRO A 15 -46.24 -3.72 11.64
N THR A 16 -46.39 -3.67 10.31
CA THR A 16 -47.49 -3.07 9.50
C THR A 16 -47.51 -1.58 9.10
N VAL A 17 -47.47 -1.40 7.75
CA VAL A 17 -48.43 -0.68 6.86
C VAL A 17 -48.48 0.85 6.91
N SER A 18 -48.13 1.50 5.79
CA SER A 18 -49.06 2.30 4.96
C SER A 18 -48.34 3.07 3.83
N ALA A 19 -48.73 2.80 2.57
CA ALA A 19 -48.52 3.69 1.43
C ALA A 19 -49.56 4.83 1.45
N PRO A 20 -49.31 5.96 0.75
CA PRO A 20 -50.07 6.18 -0.49
C PRO A 20 -49.32 6.95 -1.61
N PHE A 21 -49.55 6.54 -2.85
CA PHE A 21 -49.70 7.42 -4.04
C PHE A 21 -51.16 7.95 -4.06
N PRO A 22 -51.59 8.98 -4.84
CA PRO A 22 -51.05 9.44 -6.14
C PRO A 22 -51.06 10.98 -6.37
N CYS A 23 -50.52 11.47 -7.49
CA CYS A 23 -51.31 12.26 -8.46
C CYS A 23 -50.51 12.64 -9.72
N THR A 24 -51.18 12.47 -10.84
CA THR A 24 -50.85 12.83 -12.22
C THR A 24 -50.93 14.33 -12.47
N ARG A 25 -50.10 14.86 -13.37
CA ARG A 25 -50.52 15.88 -14.35
C ARG A 25 -49.58 15.94 -15.55
N SER A 26 -50.17 15.78 -16.73
CA SER A 26 -49.58 16.03 -18.04
C SER A 26 -49.84 17.49 -18.43
N LEU A 27 -49.03 18.05 -19.36
CA LEU A 27 -49.44 18.76 -20.58
C LEU A 27 -48.33 19.66 -21.16
N GLY A 28 -48.19 19.59 -22.49
CA GLY A 28 -47.64 20.63 -23.39
C GLY A 28 -46.12 20.62 -23.57
N GLY A 29 -45.53 20.37 -24.74
CA GLY A 29 -45.96 20.66 -26.11
C GLY A 29 -45.31 21.98 -26.58
N GLY A 30 -44.33 21.91 -27.49
CA GLY A 30 -43.68 23.12 -28.03
C GLY A 30 -42.37 22.85 -28.77
N GLU A 31 -42.50 22.41 -30.01
CA GLU A 31 -41.45 22.23 -31.01
C GLU A 31 -41.36 23.49 -31.88
N ILE A 32 -40.21 24.18 -31.98
CA ILE A 32 -39.91 25.09 -33.11
C ILE A 32 -38.41 25.04 -33.47
N ARG A 33 -38.18 24.78 -34.76
CA ARG A 33 -36.94 24.82 -35.54
C ARG A 33 -36.33 26.22 -35.66
N GLY A 34 -35.02 26.30 -35.87
CA GLY A 34 -34.39 27.44 -36.53
C GLY A 34 -32.86 27.38 -36.52
N GLY A 35 -32.26 26.90 -37.61
CA GLY A 35 -30.82 27.02 -37.85
C GLY A 35 -30.44 28.35 -38.50
N THR A 36 -29.18 28.76 -38.37
CA THR A 36 -28.39 29.50 -39.38
C THR A 36 -26.94 29.70 -38.91
N ALA A 37 -26.08 30.02 -39.86
CA ALA A 37 -24.69 29.61 -39.97
C ALA A 37 -23.63 30.63 -39.47
N ARG A 38 -22.43 30.07 -39.22
CA ARG A 38 -21.05 30.58 -39.38
C ARG A 38 -20.78 32.10 -39.29
N ARG A 39 -19.78 32.47 -38.47
CA ARG A 39 -18.64 33.36 -38.82
C ARG A 39 -17.46 33.17 -37.85
N ARG A 40 -16.25 33.00 -38.39
CA ARG A 40 -14.94 33.04 -37.69
C ARG A 40 -14.35 34.46 -37.77
N PRO A 41 -13.53 34.89 -36.80
CA PRO A 41 -12.53 35.95 -37.00
C PRO A 41 -11.07 35.43 -36.89
N PRO A 42 -10.05 36.25 -37.23
CA PRO A 42 -8.92 35.82 -38.05
C PRO A 42 -7.61 35.51 -37.30
N VAL A 43 -6.70 34.91 -38.08
CA VAL A 43 -5.31 34.55 -37.78
C VAL A 43 -4.40 35.79 -37.82
N ALA A 44 -3.51 35.93 -36.83
CA ALA A 44 -2.39 36.87 -36.85
C ALA A 44 -1.05 36.12 -36.68
N ARG A 45 -0.02 36.55 -37.40
CA ARG A 45 1.38 36.08 -37.39
C ARG A 45 2.31 37.31 -37.58
N PRO A 46 3.61 37.24 -37.24
CA PRO A 46 4.18 37.78 -35.99
C PRO A 46 5.19 38.94 -36.23
N PRO A 47 5.73 39.61 -35.19
CA PRO A 47 6.97 40.36 -35.31
C PRO A 47 8.20 39.53 -34.91
N ARG A 48 9.32 39.89 -35.57
CA ARG A 48 10.67 39.31 -35.46
C ARG A 48 11.30 39.55 -34.08
N GLY A 49 12.15 38.59 -33.68
CA GLY A 49 12.55 38.38 -32.29
C GLY A 49 13.80 39.10 -31.79
N VAL A 50 14.08 38.85 -30.50
CA VAL A 50 15.37 39.00 -29.83
C VAL A 50 15.44 37.99 -28.65
N ARG A 51 16.49 37.14 -28.63
CA ARG A 51 17.09 36.37 -27.51
C ARG A 51 16.19 35.54 -26.57
N GLY A 52 16.13 34.22 -26.80
CA GLY A 52 15.53 33.25 -25.87
C GLY A 52 16.23 31.87 -25.75
N ASP A 53 17.40 31.66 -26.34
CA ASP A 53 17.97 30.31 -26.51
C ASP A 53 18.82 29.76 -25.35
N ARG A 54 18.94 30.46 -24.21
CA ARG A 54 19.68 29.92 -23.04
C ARG A 54 18.81 29.23 -21.99
N ILE A 55 17.49 29.34 -22.03
CA ILE A 55 16.60 28.81 -20.98
C ILE A 55 16.04 27.41 -21.34
N TRP A 56 15.89 27.11 -22.63
CA TRP A 56 15.41 25.79 -23.09
C TRP A 56 16.48 24.68 -23.02
N GLY A 57 17.75 25.04 -23.17
CA GLY A 57 18.87 24.09 -23.05
C GLY A 57 19.16 23.62 -21.62
N ALA A 58 18.78 24.41 -20.60
CA ALA A 58 18.92 24.04 -19.18
C ALA A 58 17.78 23.11 -18.72
N ARG A 59 16.52 23.41 -19.07
CA ARG A 59 15.37 22.53 -18.78
C ARG A 59 15.44 21.17 -19.50
N ALA A 60 16.03 21.11 -20.69
CA ALA A 60 16.22 19.84 -21.40
C ALA A 60 17.32 18.98 -20.74
N ARG A 61 18.40 19.60 -20.24
CA ARG A 61 19.48 18.94 -19.50
C ARG A 61 19.02 18.46 -18.12
N ASP A 62 18.23 19.25 -17.39
CA ASP A 62 17.61 18.81 -16.12
C ASP A 62 16.64 17.65 -16.30
N ARG A 63 15.88 17.63 -17.41
CA ARG A 63 14.94 16.56 -17.75
C ARG A 63 15.62 15.26 -18.19
N GLN A 64 16.76 15.35 -18.88
CA GLN A 64 17.60 14.18 -19.19
C GLN A 64 18.33 13.68 -17.94
N GLY A 65 18.81 14.58 -17.07
CA GLY A 65 19.39 14.24 -15.77
C GLY A 65 18.41 13.51 -14.85
N ALA A 66 17.17 13.99 -14.74
CA ALA A 66 16.12 13.32 -13.96
C ALA A 66 15.74 11.93 -14.52
N ARG A 67 15.72 11.77 -15.86
CA ARG A 67 15.50 10.46 -16.52
C ARG A 67 16.67 9.49 -16.31
N ALA A 68 17.90 9.97 -16.34
CA ALA A 68 19.09 9.16 -16.07
C ALA A 68 19.16 8.75 -14.58
N ARG A 69 18.87 9.67 -13.65
CA ARG A 69 18.81 9.42 -12.20
C ARG A 69 17.72 8.41 -11.80
N GLY A 70 16.53 8.49 -12.40
CA GLY A 70 15.45 7.51 -12.17
C GLY A 70 15.79 6.10 -12.70
N ARG A 71 16.45 6.00 -13.86
CA ARG A 71 16.93 4.72 -14.40
C ARG A 71 18.08 4.14 -13.58
N ALA A 72 19.01 4.98 -13.12
CA ALA A 72 20.11 4.56 -12.27
C ALA A 72 19.61 4.03 -10.92
N ARG A 73 18.69 4.73 -10.24
CA ARG A 73 18.09 4.27 -8.95
C ARG A 73 17.32 2.95 -9.09
N ALA A 74 16.51 2.79 -10.14
CA ALA A 74 15.79 1.53 -10.39
C ALA A 74 16.73 0.36 -10.77
N GLN A 75 17.80 0.64 -11.54
CA GLN A 75 18.79 -0.37 -11.91
C GLN A 75 19.74 -0.74 -10.77
N LEU A 76 20.08 0.19 -9.88
CA LEU A 76 20.85 -0.08 -8.65
C LEU A 76 20.07 -1.00 -7.71
N PHE A 77 18.77 -0.74 -7.53
CA PHE A 77 17.89 -1.61 -6.74
C PHE A 77 17.75 -3.02 -7.34
N GLN A 78 17.58 -3.13 -8.67
CA GLN A 78 17.54 -4.44 -9.35
C GLN A 78 18.90 -5.17 -9.40
N ARG A 79 20.03 -4.45 -9.42
CA ARG A 79 21.38 -5.03 -9.45
C ARG A 79 21.83 -5.49 -8.06
N ALA A 80 21.53 -4.72 -7.01
CA ALA A 80 21.76 -5.14 -5.63
C ALA A 80 20.92 -6.38 -5.26
N ALA A 81 19.70 -6.49 -5.80
CA ALA A 81 18.82 -7.63 -5.56
C ALA A 81 19.17 -8.91 -6.36
N SER A 82 20.02 -8.84 -7.40
CA SER A 82 20.26 -9.97 -8.33
C SER A 82 21.66 -10.58 -8.26
N GLY A 83 22.59 -10.02 -7.46
CA GLY A 83 23.89 -10.65 -7.17
C GLY A 83 24.78 -10.98 -8.38
N LYS A 84 24.53 -10.39 -9.57
CA LYS A 84 25.30 -10.70 -10.78
C LYS A 84 26.59 -9.86 -10.87
N PRO A 85 27.75 -10.46 -11.18
CA PRO A 85 28.98 -9.70 -11.45
C PRO A 85 28.89 -8.96 -12.79
N ALA A 86 29.66 -7.87 -12.91
CA ALA A 86 29.71 -7.01 -14.10
C ALA A 86 30.26 -7.76 -15.34
N PRO A 87 29.75 -7.48 -16.56
CA PRO A 87 30.34 -8.01 -17.78
C PRO A 87 31.68 -7.32 -18.08
N PRO A 88 32.64 -8.01 -18.72
CA PRO A 88 33.93 -7.43 -19.09
C PRO A 88 33.74 -6.33 -20.13
N GLY A 89 34.26 -5.13 -19.82
CA GLY A 89 34.21 -3.97 -20.68
C GLY A 89 35.09 -4.14 -21.93
N LEU A 90 34.50 -3.86 -23.09
CA LEU A 90 35.18 -3.62 -24.36
C LEU A 90 36.20 -2.48 -24.18
N GLY A 91 37.49 -2.81 -24.36
CA GLY A 91 38.53 -1.81 -24.54
C GLY A 91 38.48 -1.22 -25.95
N SER A 92 38.64 0.09 -26.06
CA SER A 92 39.56 0.74 -27.00
C SER A 92 39.46 2.26 -26.93
N GLY A 93 40.63 2.91 -26.97
CA GLY A 93 40.78 4.23 -27.56
C GLY A 93 40.77 5.43 -26.62
N GLN A 94 41.87 5.64 -25.87
CA GLN A 94 42.73 6.83 -26.02
C GLN A 94 43.82 6.85 -24.93
N ARG A 95 45.04 6.49 -25.31
CA ARG A 95 46.26 6.97 -24.64
C ARG A 95 46.52 8.39 -25.11
N GLY A 96 46.83 9.30 -24.19
CA GLY A 96 47.38 10.59 -24.57
C GLY A 96 47.44 11.64 -23.46
N VAL A 97 48.50 11.54 -22.63
CA VAL A 97 49.21 12.66 -22.00
C VAL A 97 48.46 13.46 -20.91
N LEU A 98 48.82 13.24 -19.63
CA LEU A 98 49.51 14.27 -18.82
C LEU A 98 49.98 13.71 -17.47
N GLY A 99 51.30 13.77 -17.27
CA GLY A 99 51.89 14.36 -16.07
C GLY A 99 51.86 13.57 -14.77
N ALA A 100 53.00 12.97 -14.45
CA ALA A 100 53.37 12.47 -13.13
C ALA A 100 52.96 13.40 -11.97
N ARG A 101 52.27 12.84 -10.97
CA ARG A 101 52.27 13.39 -9.61
C ARG A 101 52.22 12.23 -8.61
N GLY A 102 53.23 12.21 -7.75
CA GLY A 102 53.69 11.07 -6.96
C GLY A 102 52.62 10.30 -6.18
N GLU A 103 52.86 9.00 -6.11
CA GLU A 103 52.41 8.11 -5.06
C GLU A 103 52.71 8.74 -3.69
N ARG A 104 51.67 9.31 -3.07
CA ARG A 104 51.56 9.32 -1.61
C ARG A 104 50.52 8.28 -1.26
N GLU A 105 51.02 7.11 -0.91
CA GLU A 105 50.32 6.10 -0.14
C GLU A 105 49.86 6.73 1.18
N ARG A 106 48.67 7.33 1.19
CA ARG A 106 47.99 7.74 2.41
C ARG A 106 47.61 6.45 3.14
N ARG A 107 48.38 6.09 4.16
CA ARG A 107 47.91 5.25 5.26
C ARG A 107 46.56 5.80 5.74
N ARG A 108 45.46 5.15 5.34
CA ARG A 108 44.11 5.44 5.83
C ARG A 108 44.08 5.09 7.31
N ARG A 109 43.92 6.10 8.17
CA ARG A 109 43.59 5.89 9.59
C ARG A 109 42.11 5.55 9.65
N PRO A 110 41.68 4.50 10.39
CA PRO A 110 40.26 4.26 10.56
C PRO A 110 39.68 5.24 11.58
N GLY A 111 38.63 5.96 11.19
CA GLY A 111 37.65 6.54 12.10
C GLY A 111 37.78 8.05 12.35
N GLN A 112 37.31 8.86 11.39
CA GLN A 112 36.71 10.15 11.72
C GLN A 112 35.17 10.07 11.59
N PRO A 113 34.37 10.67 12.49
CA PRO A 113 32.90 10.63 12.49
C PRO A 113 32.18 11.19 11.24
N GLY A 114 32.89 11.58 10.18
CA GLY A 114 32.33 12.11 8.93
C GLY A 114 32.84 11.43 7.65
N GLU A 115 33.84 10.56 7.71
CA GLU A 115 34.40 9.93 6.49
C GLU A 115 33.38 9.05 5.77
N HIS A 116 32.58 8.28 6.52
CA HIS A 116 31.52 7.46 5.94
C HIS A 116 30.33 8.27 5.45
N GLU A 117 30.07 9.46 6.02
CA GLU A 117 29.00 10.34 5.54
C GLU A 117 29.37 10.95 4.19
N GLU A 118 30.63 11.35 3.98
CA GLU A 118 31.12 11.81 2.68
C GLU A 118 31.11 10.70 1.62
N GLU A 119 31.47 9.47 1.99
CA GLU A 119 31.36 8.29 1.10
C GLU A 119 29.90 8.02 0.71
N LEU A 120 28.97 8.06 1.68
CA LEU A 120 27.54 7.87 1.43
C LEU A 120 26.94 9.02 0.61
N ASP A 121 27.37 10.26 0.84
CA ASP A 121 26.91 11.42 0.08
C ASP A 121 27.35 11.36 -1.39
N GLN A 122 28.59 10.92 -1.64
CA GLN A 122 29.08 10.71 -3.00
C GLN A 122 28.34 9.58 -3.72
N GLU A 123 27.93 8.53 -3.01
CA GLU A 123 27.30 7.35 -3.61
C GLU A 123 25.77 7.52 -3.77
N PHE A 124 25.09 8.15 -2.80
CA PHE A 124 23.64 8.21 -2.71
C PHE A 124 23.02 9.61 -2.89
N GLU A 125 23.85 10.65 -3.02
CA GLU A 125 23.45 12.05 -3.18
C GLU A 125 22.50 12.48 -2.03
N LEU A 126 23.03 12.62 -0.81
CA LEU A 126 22.19 12.98 0.32
C LEU A 126 21.69 14.42 0.16
N GLU A 127 20.39 14.63 0.28
CA GLU A 127 19.78 15.92 -0.03
C GLU A 127 19.75 16.82 1.21
N PRO A 128 20.30 18.05 1.18
CA PRO A 128 20.19 18.96 2.32
C PRO A 128 18.75 19.46 2.46
N ASP A 129 18.14 19.26 3.64
CA ASP A 129 16.78 19.73 3.92
C ASP A 129 16.80 21.03 4.77
N PRO A 130 16.34 22.17 4.23
CA PRO A 130 16.22 23.42 4.98
C PRO A 130 15.30 23.33 6.20
N PHE A 131 14.32 22.41 6.19
CA PHE A 131 13.34 22.24 7.28
C PHE A 131 13.98 21.65 8.55
N PHE A 132 15.05 20.86 8.40
CA PHE A 132 15.81 20.25 9.50
C PHE A 132 17.18 20.91 9.70
N GLY A 133 17.26 22.23 9.52
CA GLY A 133 18.48 22.99 9.80
C GLY A 133 19.65 22.66 8.86
N GLY A 134 19.37 22.16 7.65
CA GLY A 134 20.39 21.79 6.66
C GLY A 134 21.01 20.41 6.85
N LEU A 135 20.44 19.57 7.74
CA LEU A 135 20.82 18.16 7.83
C LEU A 135 20.61 17.45 6.48
N LYS A 136 21.53 16.55 6.15
CA LYS A 136 21.44 15.72 4.95
C LYS A 136 20.41 14.61 5.19
N LYS A 137 19.56 14.37 4.20
CA LYS A 137 18.52 13.34 4.22
C LYS A 137 18.95 12.13 3.43
N ASP A 138 18.69 10.92 3.96
CA ASP A 138 18.76 9.66 3.21
C ASP A 138 17.54 9.53 2.26
N PRO A 139 17.72 9.59 0.93
CA PRO A 139 16.62 9.48 -0.03
C PRO A 139 16.38 8.04 -0.50
N THR A 140 17.12 7.05 0.03
CA THR A 140 17.23 5.71 -0.56
C THR A 140 16.05 4.78 -0.24
N ASP A 141 15.19 5.09 0.74
CA ASP A 141 13.90 4.39 0.89
C ASP A 141 12.94 4.82 -0.23
N PHE A 142 12.89 4.01 -1.30
CA PHE A 142 12.04 4.29 -2.47
C PHE A 142 10.58 4.53 -2.09
N GLU A 143 10.01 3.74 -1.17
CA GLU A 143 8.60 3.85 -0.82
C GLU A 143 8.30 5.17 -0.09
N TRP A 144 9.09 5.53 0.91
CA TRP A 144 8.95 6.80 1.64
C TRP A 144 9.09 7.98 0.69
N SER A 145 10.16 8.02 -0.11
CA SER A 145 10.40 9.10 -1.09
C SER A 145 9.27 9.16 -2.13
N PHE A 146 8.81 8.00 -2.64
CA PHE A 146 7.69 7.93 -3.57
C PHE A 146 6.41 8.55 -2.99
N TRP A 147 6.02 8.19 -1.76
CA TRP A 147 4.79 8.70 -1.16
C TRP A 147 4.92 10.15 -0.64
N MET A 148 6.06 10.52 -0.06
CA MET A 148 6.21 11.83 0.60
C MET A 148 6.61 12.96 -0.35
N GLU A 149 7.33 12.67 -1.43
CA GLU A 149 7.76 13.68 -2.40
C GLU A 149 6.78 13.74 -3.58
N TRP A 150 6.65 12.62 -4.31
CA TRP A 150 5.84 12.58 -5.53
C TRP A 150 4.35 12.38 -5.21
N GLY A 151 4.02 11.40 -4.36
CA GLY A 151 2.66 11.04 -3.99
C GLY A 151 1.95 12.19 -3.26
N LYS A 152 2.61 12.82 -2.29
CA LYS A 152 2.06 13.96 -1.53
C LYS A 152 1.61 15.09 -2.46
N GLN A 153 2.43 15.48 -3.44
CA GLN A 153 2.10 16.57 -4.36
C GLN A 153 0.85 16.29 -5.21
N ARG A 154 0.58 15.01 -5.51
CA ARG A 154 -0.50 14.59 -6.41
C ARG A 154 -1.77 14.15 -5.68
N LEU A 155 -1.63 13.47 -4.54
CA LEU A 155 -2.72 12.76 -3.87
C LEU A 155 -3.33 13.54 -2.69
N VAL A 156 -2.57 14.45 -2.05
CA VAL A 156 -3.06 15.17 -0.87
C VAL A 156 -4.34 15.96 -1.16
N TRP A 157 -4.39 16.62 -2.33
CA TRP A 157 -5.55 17.38 -2.77
C TRP A 157 -6.76 16.49 -3.06
N LEU A 158 -6.54 15.24 -3.48
CA LEU A 158 -7.61 14.27 -3.72
C LEU A 158 -8.12 13.69 -2.41
N PHE A 159 -7.28 13.54 -1.39
CA PHE A 159 -7.74 13.21 -0.05
C PHE A 159 -8.58 14.33 0.58
N PHE A 160 -8.17 15.59 0.43
CA PHE A 160 -8.98 16.73 0.83
C PHE A 160 -10.29 16.83 0.04
N GLY A 161 -10.23 16.60 -1.28
CA GLY A 161 -11.41 16.55 -2.13
C GLY A 161 -12.38 15.44 -1.73
N HIS A 162 -11.87 14.23 -1.43
CA HIS A 162 -12.68 13.12 -0.91
C HIS A 162 -13.37 13.51 0.38
N MET A 163 -12.63 14.09 1.34
CA MET A 163 -13.18 14.55 2.61
C MET A 163 -14.32 15.56 2.37
N ALA A 164 -14.09 16.58 1.54
CA ALA A 164 -15.10 17.59 1.23
C ALA A 164 -16.35 16.99 0.57
N VAL A 165 -16.17 16.11 -0.43
CA VAL A 165 -17.26 15.43 -1.13
C VAL A 165 -18.03 14.50 -0.19
N SER A 166 -17.35 13.81 0.70
CA SER A 166 -17.97 12.91 1.68
C SER A 166 -18.83 13.66 2.70
N GLN A 167 -18.31 14.77 3.24
CA GLN A 167 -19.09 15.62 4.15
C GLN A 167 -20.30 16.23 3.44
N LEU A 168 -20.11 16.73 2.21
CA LEU A 168 -21.20 17.29 1.41
C LEU A 168 -22.25 16.24 1.06
N ALA A 169 -21.84 15.04 0.67
CA ALA A 169 -22.74 13.92 0.38
C ALA A 169 -23.53 13.49 1.62
N THR A 170 -22.92 13.53 2.80
CA THR A 170 -23.59 13.24 4.07
C THR A 170 -24.69 14.26 4.37
N LEU A 171 -24.43 15.55 4.11
CA LEU A 171 -25.38 16.63 4.35
C LEU A 171 -26.51 16.68 3.31
N LEU A 172 -26.20 16.49 2.03
CA LEU A 172 -27.15 16.69 0.93
C LEU A 172 -27.90 15.42 0.52
N ALA A 173 -27.25 14.26 0.59
CA ALA A 173 -27.75 13.03 -0.04
C ALA A 173 -27.22 11.77 0.66
N GLY A 174 -27.41 11.67 1.98
CA GLY A 174 -26.87 10.58 2.80
C GLY A 174 -27.16 9.17 2.25
N LYS A 175 -28.36 8.95 1.68
CA LYS A 175 -28.75 7.68 1.04
C LYS A 175 -27.92 7.34 -0.22
N HIS A 176 -27.47 8.34 -0.98
CA HIS A 176 -26.71 8.17 -2.22
C HIS A 176 -25.20 8.32 -2.04
N ARG A 177 -24.75 8.58 -0.80
CA ARG A 177 -23.35 8.78 -0.46
C ARG A 177 -22.39 7.72 -1.04
N PRO A 178 -22.65 6.40 -0.98
CA PRO A 178 -21.72 5.40 -1.52
C PRO A 178 -21.48 5.56 -3.04
N TRP A 179 -22.53 5.96 -3.77
CA TRP A 179 -22.47 6.20 -5.22
C TRP A 179 -21.72 7.48 -5.56
N ILE A 180 -21.89 8.53 -4.76
CA ILE A 180 -21.16 9.80 -4.91
C ILE A 180 -19.66 9.54 -4.68
N LEU A 181 -19.32 8.80 -3.63
CA LEU A 181 -17.92 8.44 -3.33
C LEU A 181 -17.32 7.53 -4.42
N MET A 182 -18.10 6.59 -4.96
CA MET A 182 -17.68 5.78 -6.10
C MET A 182 -17.33 6.64 -7.32
N VAL A 183 -18.22 7.58 -7.70
CA VAL A 183 -17.98 8.48 -8.84
C VAL A 183 -16.77 9.37 -8.58
N TYR A 184 -16.62 9.88 -7.36
CA TYR A 184 -15.43 10.63 -6.97
C TYR A 184 -14.15 9.80 -7.12
N GLY A 185 -14.14 8.56 -6.63
CA GLY A 185 -13.00 7.67 -6.74
C GLY A 185 -12.66 7.30 -8.19
N MET A 186 -13.67 7.11 -9.04
CA MET A 186 -13.47 6.91 -10.48
C MET A 186 -12.85 8.15 -11.14
N TRP A 187 -13.35 9.35 -10.81
CA TRP A 187 -12.79 10.60 -11.30
C TRP A 187 -11.36 10.84 -10.81
N ALA A 188 -11.09 10.59 -9.53
CA ALA A 188 -9.76 10.73 -8.94
C ALA A 188 -8.77 9.73 -9.56
N CYS A 189 -9.21 8.49 -9.81
CA CYS A 189 -8.43 7.50 -10.56
C CYS A 189 -8.11 8.00 -11.97
N TRP A 190 -9.08 8.56 -12.70
CA TRP A 190 -8.85 9.15 -14.01
C TRP A 190 -7.87 10.32 -13.97
N TYR A 191 -8.00 11.18 -12.97
CA TYR A 191 -7.14 12.35 -12.80
C TYR A 191 -5.67 11.97 -12.60
N VAL A 192 -5.38 10.90 -11.83
CA VAL A 192 -4.00 10.51 -11.51
C VAL A 192 -3.43 9.49 -12.49
N LEU A 193 -4.22 8.48 -12.88
CA LEU A 193 -3.77 7.34 -13.69
C LEU A 193 -4.16 7.44 -15.16
N GLY A 194 -4.94 8.46 -15.55
CA GLY A 194 -5.44 8.65 -16.90
C GLY A 194 -6.46 7.60 -17.34
N ALA A 195 -6.93 7.75 -18.58
CA ALA A 195 -7.87 6.80 -19.18
C ALA A 195 -7.35 5.34 -19.24
N PRO A 196 -6.06 5.06 -19.57
CA PRO A 196 -5.56 3.69 -19.59
C PRO A 196 -5.60 3.02 -18.21
N GLY A 197 -5.22 3.74 -17.15
CA GLY A 197 -5.24 3.20 -15.80
C GLY A 197 -6.64 2.86 -15.31
N VAL A 198 -7.60 3.76 -15.52
CA VAL A 198 -9.02 3.51 -15.21
C VAL A 198 -9.55 2.31 -15.99
N ALA A 199 -9.27 2.24 -17.29
CA ALA A 199 -9.68 1.12 -18.13
C ALA A 199 -9.12 -0.22 -17.60
N MET A 200 -7.87 -0.24 -17.13
CA MET A 200 -7.27 -1.44 -16.55
C MET A 200 -7.96 -1.88 -15.25
N VAL A 201 -8.26 -0.94 -14.34
CA VAL A 201 -8.99 -1.23 -13.10
C VAL A 201 -10.39 -1.77 -13.41
N PHE A 202 -11.10 -1.18 -14.38
CA PHE A 202 -12.38 -1.69 -14.84
C PHE A 202 -12.27 -3.08 -15.47
N LEU A 203 -11.26 -3.31 -16.31
CA LEU A 203 -11.03 -4.61 -16.93
C LEU A 203 -10.84 -5.70 -15.88
N HIS A 204 -9.97 -5.48 -14.89
CA HIS A 204 -9.77 -6.42 -13.77
C HIS A 204 -11.08 -6.64 -13.01
N SER A 205 -11.84 -5.57 -12.75
CA SER A 205 -13.12 -5.65 -12.03
C SER A 205 -14.17 -6.47 -12.78
N ILE A 206 -14.30 -6.26 -14.09
CA ILE A 206 -15.22 -7.00 -14.96
C ILE A 206 -14.83 -8.47 -15.02
N ILE A 207 -13.55 -8.78 -15.25
CA ILE A 207 -13.06 -10.15 -15.31
C ILE A 207 -13.34 -10.87 -13.97
N ALA A 208 -12.99 -10.25 -12.85
CA ALA A 208 -13.24 -10.83 -11.52
C ALA A 208 -14.73 -11.01 -11.23
N PHE A 209 -15.58 -10.07 -11.64
CA PHE A 209 -17.03 -10.17 -11.49
C PHE A 209 -17.63 -11.30 -12.35
N CYS A 210 -17.22 -11.41 -13.61
CA CYS A 210 -17.66 -12.46 -14.52
C CYS A 210 -17.25 -13.84 -14.00
N VAL A 211 -16.02 -14.00 -13.52
CA VAL A 211 -15.55 -15.25 -12.92
C VAL A 211 -16.31 -15.58 -11.63
N ALA A 212 -16.64 -14.57 -10.81
CA ALA A 212 -17.44 -14.76 -9.61
C ALA A 212 -18.85 -15.30 -9.89
N GLN A 213 -19.42 -15.03 -11.07
CA GLN A 213 -20.75 -15.56 -11.45
C GLN A 213 -20.79 -17.09 -11.50
N PHE A 214 -19.66 -17.76 -11.78
CA PHE A 214 -19.55 -19.22 -11.76
C PHE A 214 -19.57 -19.81 -10.34
N ARG A 215 -19.47 -18.97 -9.30
CA ARG A 215 -19.47 -19.36 -7.88
C ARG A 215 -18.48 -20.45 -7.49
N SER A 216 -17.36 -20.51 -8.21
CA SER A 216 -16.27 -21.42 -7.89
C SER A 216 -15.16 -20.67 -7.16
N LEU A 217 -14.84 -21.13 -5.95
CA LEU A 217 -13.72 -20.62 -5.15
C LEU A 217 -12.40 -20.82 -5.89
N LEU A 218 -12.22 -21.97 -6.55
CA LEU A 218 -11.03 -22.29 -7.32
C LEU A 218 -10.87 -21.33 -8.50
N LEU A 219 -11.92 -21.12 -9.30
CA LEU A 219 -11.86 -20.20 -10.44
C LEU A 219 -11.59 -18.76 -9.99
N SER A 220 -12.20 -18.32 -8.89
CA SER A 220 -11.99 -16.98 -8.33
C SER A 220 -10.55 -16.76 -7.88
N TRP A 221 -9.94 -17.75 -7.24
CA TRP A 221 -8.52 -17.71 -6.86
C TRP A 221 -7.59 -17.77 -8.07
N LEU A 222 -7.83 -18.69 -9.01
CA LEU A 222 -7.05 -18.78 -10.25
C LEU A 222 -7.10 -17.46 -11.02
N CYS A 223 -8.29 -16.85 -11.16
CA CYS A 223 -8.45 -15.54 -11.78
C CYS A 223 -7.63 -14.46 -11.05
N SER A 224 -7.71 -14.41 -9.72
CA SER A 224 -6.96 -13.43 -8.93
C SER A 224 -5.44 -13.58 -9.09
N LEU A 225 -4.93 -14.81 -9.03
CA LEU A 225 -3.51 -15.11 -9.23
C LEU A 225 -3.06 -14.81 -10.66
N LEU A 226 -3.88 -15.12 -11.67
CA LEU A 226 -3.61 -14.81 -13.07
C LEU A 226 -3.57 -13.29 -13.31
N LEU A 227 -4.53 -12.54 -12.78
CA LEU A 227 -4.54 -11.06 -12.87
C LEU A 227 -3.30 -10.44 -12.21
N LEU A 228 -2.82 -11.01 -11.11
CA LEU A 228 -1.58 -10.58 -10.47
C LEU A 228 -0.35 -11.00 -11.30
N SER A 229 -0.37 -12.18 -11.91
CA SER A 229 0.70 -12.67 -12.79
C SER A 229 0.83 -11.84 -14.07
N THR A 230 -0.29 -11.44 -14.69
CA THR A 230 -0.29 -10.67 -15.93
C THR A 230 0.37 -9.32 -15.76
N MET A 231 0.27 -8.71 -14.59
CA MET A 231 0.95 -7.45 -14.27
C MET A 231 2.48 -7.56 -14.31
N ARG A 232 3.02 -8.78 -14.18
CA ARG A 232 4.46 -9.07 -14.14
C ARG A 232 5.00 -9.64 -15.45
N LEU A 233 4.14 -9.90 -16.44
CA LEU A 233 4.59 -10.29 -17.77
C LEU A 233 5.35 -9.12 -18.40
N GLN A 234 6.60 -9.37 -18.83
CA GLN A 234 7.48 -8.33 -19.37
C GLN A 234 6.82 -7.51 -20.49
N GLY A 235 6.11 -8.16 -21.42
CA GLY A 235 5.39 -7.46 -22.48
C GLY A 235 4.29 -6.54 -21.97
N VAL A 236 3.54 -6.95 -20.94
CA VAL A 236 2.48 -6.12 -20.33
C VAL A 236 3.09 -4.97 -19.53
N GLU A 237 4.19 -5.22 -18.81
CA GLU A 237 4.96 -4.20 -18.12
C GLU A 237 5.47 -3.11 -19.09
N GLU A 238 6.07 -3.49 -20.20
CA GLU A 238 6.53 -2.55 -21.22
C GLU A 238 5.40 -1.72 -21.82
N VAL A 239 4.24 -2.33 -22.07
CA VAL A 239 3.05 -1.62 -22.57
C VAL A 239 2.54 -0.62 -21.54
N LYS A 240 2.39 -1.04 -20.28
CA LYS A 240 1.99 -0.15 -19.18
C LYS A 240 2.95 1.02 -19.01
N ARG A 241 4.26 0.77 -19.06
CA ARG A 241 5.30 1.81 -18.97
C ARG A 241 5.20 2.84 -20.10
N LYS A 242 4.82 2.42 -21.31
CA LYS A 242 4.63 3.32 -22.47
C LYS A 242 3.45 4.28 -22.30
N TRP A 243 2.46 3.98 -21.45
CA TRP A 243 1.33 4.87 -21.20
C TRP A 243 1.69 6.12 -20.39
N TYR A 244 2.78 6.05 -19.62
CA TYR A 244 3.13 7.06 -18.64
C TYR A 244 4.40 7.82 -19.03
N LYS A 245 4.49 9.07 -18.58
CA LYS A 245 5.67 9.92 -18.85
C LYS A 245 6.77 9.68 -17.83
N THR A 246 6.38 9.29 -16.62
CA THR A 246 7.26 9.07 -15.48
C THR A 246 7.11 7.66 -14.92
N GLU A 247 8.19 7.14 -14.37
CA GLU A 247 8.21 5.85 -13.67
C GLU A 247 7.26 5.82 -12.47
N ASN A 248 7.12 6.93 -11.76
CA ASN A 248 6.25 7.04 -10.58
C ASN A 248 4.76 6.85 -10.93
N GLU A 249 4.30 7.36 -12.08
CA GLU A 249 2.92 7.12 -12.54
C GLU A 249 2.67 5.63 -12.82
N TYR A 250 3.65 4.96 -13.44
CA TYR A 250 3.61 3.51 -13.65
C TYR A 250 3.59 2.74 -12.33
N TYR A 251 4.46 3.09 -11.38
CA TYR A 251 4.48 2.46 -10.06
C TYR A 251 3.18 2.68 -9.31
N LEU A 252 2.57 3.87 -9.39
CA LEU A 252 1.25 4.10 -8.80
C LEU A 252 0.19 3.18 -9.39
N LEU A 253 0.16 2.99 -10.72
CA LEU A 253 -0.74 2.02 -11.34
C LEU A 253 -0.49 0.61 -10.80
N GLN A 254 0.77 0.20 -10.69
CA GLN A 254 1.14 -1.11 -10.17
C GLN A 254 0.71 -1.32 -8.72
N PHE A 255 0.99 -0.35 -7.83
CA PHE A 255 0.52 -0.39 -6.45
C PHE A 255 -1.00 -0.48 -6.38
N THR A 256 -1.69 0.35 -7.15
CA THR A 256 -3.16 0.38 -7.22
C THR A 256 -3.71 -0.99 -7.60
N LEU A 257 -3.28 -1.56 -8.72
CA LEU A 257 -3.81 -2.84 -9.19
C LEU A 257 -3.45 -3.99 -8.23
N THR A 258 -2.27 -3.95 -7.61
CA THR A 258 -1.84 -4.95 -6.61
C THR A 258 -2.70 -4.90 -5.36
N VAL A 259 -3.00 -3.71 -4.83
CA VAL A 259 -3.90 -3.54 -3.68
C VAL A 259 -5.33 -3.89 -4.07
N ARG A 260 -5.83 -3.39 -5.21
CA ARG A 260 -7.18 -3.71 -5.73
C ARG A 260 -7.35 -5.22 -5.95
N CYS A 261 -6.27 -5.98 -6.12
CA CYS A 261 -6.31 -7.43 -6.14
C CYS A 261 -6.97 -8.06 -4.95
N LEU A 262 -6.60 -7.62 -3.76
CA LEU A 262 -7.20 -8.14 -2.54
C LEU A 262 -8.69 -7.78 -2.47
N TYR A 263 -9.09 -6.63 -3.03
CA TYR A 263 -10.48 -6.18 -3.05
C TYR A 263 -11.32 -7.02 -4.01
N TYR A 264 -10.89 -7.21 -5.26
CA TYR A 264 -11.65 -8.05 -6.18
C TYR A 264 -11.70 -9.51 -5.72
N THR A 265 -10.62 -10.06 -5.15
CA THR A 265 -10.63 -11.41 -4.56
C THR A 265 -11.60 -11.50 -3.39
N SER A 266 -11.58 -10.53 -2.48
CA SER A 266 -12.51 -10.48 -1.35
C SER A 266 -13.96 -10.45 -1.83
N PHE A 267 -14.31 -9.63 -2.82
CA PHE A 267 -15.66 -9.61 -3.38
C PHE A 267 -16.03 -10.96 -4.00
N SER A 268 -15.18 -11.51 -4.88
CA SER A 268 -15.47 -12.75 -5.61
C SER A 268 -15.69 -13.93 -4.66
N LEU A 269 -14.88 -14.07 -3.61
CA LEU A 269 -15.01 -15.17 -2.65
C LEU A 269 -16.27 -15.03 -1.78
N GLU A 270 -16.57 -13.82 -1.31
CA GLU A 270 -17.80 -13.56 -0.55
C GLU A 270 -19.06 -13.75 -1.40
N PHE A 271 -18.99 -13.41 -2.68
CA PHE A 271 -20.06 -13.69 -3.64
C PHE A 271 -20.29 -15.20 -3.81
N CYS A 272 -19.23 -16.01 -3.75
CA CYS A 272 -19.35 -17.48 -3.79
C CYS A 272 -19.97 -18.05 -2.50
N TRP A 273 -19.65 -17.48 -1.33
CA TRP A 273 -20.14 -17.96 -0.03
C TRP A 273 -21.55 -17.50 0.33
N GLN A 274 -22.11 -16.53 -0.40
CA GLN A 274 -23.47 -16.07 -0.14
C GLN A 274 -24.53 -17.16 -0.35
N GLN A 275 -25.34 -17.40 0.67
CA GLN A 275 -26.55 -18.22 0.57
C GLN A 275 -27.71 -17.39 -0.01
N LEU A 276 -28.40 -17.91 -1.04
CA LEU A 276 -29.66 -17.31 -1.54
C LEU A 276 -30.78 -17.53 -0.52
N PRO A 277 -31.76 -16.61 -0.34
CA PRO A 277 -32.17 -15.53 -1.27
C PRO A 277 -32.07 -14.09 -0.72
N ALA A 278 -31.67 -13.86 0.53
CA ALA A 278 -32.00 -12.63 1.26
C ALA A 278 -31.10 -11.39 1.02
N SER A 279 -29.93 -11.50 0.39
CA SER A 279 -28.93 -10.41 0.34
C SER A 279 -28.40 -10.11 -1.08
N ARG A 280 -29.22 -10.37 -2.11
CA ARG A 280 -28.82 -10.24 -3.52
C ARG A 280 -28.53 -8.79 -3.95
N ALA A 281 -29.14 -7.80 -3.29
CA ALA A 281 -29.01 -6.39 -3.67
C ALA A 281 -27.60 -5.81 -3.39
N SER A 282 -27.01 -6.19 -2.25
CA SER A 282 -25.70 -5.67 -1.82
C SER A 282 -24.53 -6.33 -2.56
N TYR A 283 -24.74 -7.49 -3.19
CA TYR A 283 -23.72 -8.27 -3.90
C TYR A 283 -23.88 -8.11 -5.42
N SER A 284 -23.97 -6.86 -5.87
CA SER A 284 -24.11 -6.50 -7.28
C SER A 284 -22.86 -5.78 -7.80
N PHE A 285 -22.71 -5.73 -9.13
CA PHE A 285 -21.56 -5.07 -9.77
C PHE A 285 -21.38 -3.60 -9.34
N PRO A 286 -22.43 -2.76 -9.20
CA PRO A 286 -22.25 -1.39 -8.70
C PRO A 286 -21.66 -1.34 -7.29
N TRP A 287 -22.06 -2.24 -6.38
CA TRP A 287 -21.47 -2.29 -5.04
C TRP A 287 -20.02 -2.77 -5.05
N MET A 288 -19.67 -3.69 -5.95
CA MET A 288 -18.28 -4.05 -6.21
C MET A 288 -17.47 -2.83 -6.67
N LEU A 289 -18.01 -2.01 -7.58
CA LEU A 289 -17.35 -0.78 -8.01
C LEU A 289 -17.23 0.24 -6.87
N ALA A 290 -18.27 0.43 -6.05
CA ALA A 290 -18.21 1.32 -4.89
C ALA A 290 -17.12 0.88 -3.88
N TYR A 291 -16.97 -0.43 -3.69
CA TYR A 291 -15.92 -1.01 -2.85
C TYR A 291 -14.51 -0.85 -3.47
N ILE A 292 -14.36 -1.13 -4.76
CA ILE A 292 -13.08 -1.04 -5.47
C ILE A 292 -12.62 0.41 -5.59
N PHE A 293 -13.51 1.35 -5.88
CA PHE A 293 -13.21 2.77 -6.07
C PHE A 293 -13.36 3.61 -4.80
N TYR A 294 -13.50 3.00 -3.63
CA TYR A 294 -13.44 3.76 -2.38
C TYR A 294 -12.05 4.39 -2.21
N TYR A 295 -11.98 5.71 -2.44
CA TYR A 295 -10.72 6.42 -2.69
C TYR A 295 -9.71 6.39 -1.53
N PRO A 296 -10.09 6.52 -0.25
CA PRO A 296 -9.13 6.64 0.86
C PRO A 296 -8.10 5.51 0.93
N VAL A 297 -8.52 4.29 0.62
CA VAL A 297 -7.65 3.10 0.63
C VAL A 297 -7.27 2.61 -0.77
N PHE A 298 -7.59 3.37 -1.82
CA PHE A 298 -7.54 2.93 -3.22
C PHE A 298 -6.14 2.52 -3.67
N HIS A 299 -5.15 3.39 -3.44
CA HIS A 299 -3.77 3.17 -3.85
C HIS A 299 -2.94 2.45 -2.77
N ASN A 300 -3.21 2.76 -1.50
CA ASN A 300 -2.53 2.22 -0.33
C ASN A 300 -3.41 2.42 0.91
N GLY A 301 -3.20 1.64 1.96
CA GLY A 301 -3.93 1.73 3.22
C GLY A 301 -4.34 0.37 3.78
N PRO A 302 -4.97 0.36 4.97
CA PRO A 302 -5.40 -0.87 5.59
C PRO A 302 -6.49 -1.55 4.74
N ILE A 303 -6.35 -2.86 4.54
CA ILE A 303 -7.31 -3.65 3.76
C ILE A 303 -8.57 -3.86 4.59
N LEU A 304 -9.72 -3.47 4.04
CA LEU A 304 -11.04 -3.72 4.60
C LEU A 304 -11.73 -4.78 3.77
N SER A 305 -12.31 -5.80 4.39
CA SER A 305 -13.01 -6.86 3.65
C SER A 305 -14.36 -6.38 3.10
N PHE A 306 -14.84 -7.00 2.02
CA PHE A 306 -16.12 -6.62 1.39
C PHE A 306 -17.32 -6.61 2.37
N PRO A 307 -17.54 -7.63 3.22
CA PRO A 307 -18.69 -7.64 4.13
C PRO A 307 -18.60 -6.53 5.18
N GLU A 308 -17.39 -6.24 5.68
CA GLU A 308 -17.16 -5.15 6.62
C GLU A 308 -17.41 -3.79 5.96
N PHE A 309 -16.94 -3.59 4.73
CA PHE A 309 -17.17 -2.37 3.97
C PHE A 309 -18.67 -2.12 3.76
N ILE A 310 -19.41 -3.09 3.22
CA ILE A 310 -20.85 -2.95 2.96
C ILE A 310 -21.61 -2.66 4.25
N LYS A 311 -21.32 -3.41 5.33
CA LYS A 311 -21.95 -3.20 6.63
C LYS A 311 -21.74 -1.78 7.14
N GLN A 312 -20.51 -1.28 7.11
CA GLN A 312 -20.18 0.04 7.65
C GLN A 312 -20.66 1.18 6.75
N VAL A 313 -20.68 0.99 5.42
CA VAL A 313 -21.14 2.03 4.47
C VAL A 313 -22.67 2.16 4.45
N GLN A 314 -23.40 1.06 4.68
CA GLN A 314 -24.86 1.08 4.80
C GLN A 314 -25.34 1.60 6.16
N GLN A 315 -24.54 1.41 7.21
CA GLN A 315 -24.81 1.88 8.56
C GLN A 315 -23.59 2.64 9.11
N PRO A 316 -23.28 3.84 8.56
CA PRO A 316 -22.15 4.62 9.02
C PRO A 316 -22.42 5.15 10.43
N GLU A 317 -21.37 5.25 11.24
CA GLU A 317 -21.49 5.91 12.54
C GLU A 317 -21.66 7.42 12.33
N LEU A 318 -22.84 7.92 12.69
CA LEU A 318 -23.18 9.34 12.63
C LEU A 318 -22.46 10.08 13.76
N CYS A 319 -21.35 10.73 13.43
CA CYS A 319 -20.61 11.60 14.35
C CYS A 319 -21.09 13.05 14.24
N SER A 320 -21.14 13.76 15.38
CA SER A 320 -21.35 15.21 15.38
C SER A 320 -20.22 15.92 14.63
N LEU A 321 -20.49 17.12 14.08
CA LEU A 321 -19.45 17.96 13.48
C LEU A 321 -18.31 18.24 14.47
N ARG A 322 -18.64 18.43 15.76
CA ARG A 322 -17.63 18.65 16.81
C ARG A 322 -16.74 17.43 16.99
N ASP A 323 -17.31 16.23 16.96
CA ASP A 323 -16.57 14.98 17.08
C ASP A 323 -15.66 14.76 15.86
N ASN A 324 -16.17 15.03 14.66
CA ASN A 324 -15.39 14.97 13.43
C ASN A 324 -14.20 15.93 13.43
N LEU A 325 -14.39 17.17 13.91
CA LEU A 325 -13.29 18.13 14.07
C LEU A 325 -12.26 17.67 15.11
N CYS A 326 -12.72 17.08 16.21
CA CYS A 326 -11.83 16.50 17.23
C CYS A 326 -11.02 15.33 16.67
N VAL A 327 -11.67 14.40 15.97
CA VAL A 327 -11.02 13.26 15.29
C VAL A 327 -10.02 13.74 14.24
N LEU A 328 -10.38 14.76 13.45
CA LEU A 328 -9.49 15.37 12.47
C LEU A 328 -8.26 16.00 13.14
N ALA A 329 -8.45 16.82 14.17
CA ALA A 329 -7.35 17.48 14.88
C ALA A 329 -6.40 16.47 15.55
N GLN A 330 -6.94 15.48 16.26
CA GLN A 330 -6.16 14.42 16.89
C GLN A 330 -5.45 13.55 15.86
N GLY A 331 -6.13 13.22 14.76
CA GLY A 331 -5.58 12.44 13.65
C GLY A 331 -4.42 13.15 12.97
N LEU A 332 -4.61 14.43 12.62
CA LEU A 332 -3.57 15.26 12.01
C LEU A 332 -2.38 15.48 12.96
N GLY A 333 -2.62 15.78 14.24
CA GLY A 333 -1.54 15.93 15.22
C GLY A 333 -0.70 14.67 15.36
N ARG A 334 -1.36 13.50 15.42
CA ARG A 334 -0.68 12.18 15.44
C ARG A 334 0.12 11.93 14.16
N LEU A 335 -0.47 12.23 13.00
CA LEU A 335 0.19 12.05 11.69
C LEU A 335 1.43 12.94 11.56
N LEU A 336 1.34 14.22 11.95
CA LEU A 336 2.45 15.15 11.92
C LEU A 336 3.57 14.71 12.87
N CYS A 337 3.22 14.20 14.06
CA CYS A 337 4.20 13.66 15.01
C CYS A 337 4.96 12.47 14.41
N TRP A 338 4.27 11.47 13.86
CA TRP A 338 4.92 10.30 13.26
C TRP A 338 5.68 10.64 11.97
N TRP A 339 5.16 11.54 11.15
CA TRP A 339 5.87 12.03 9.98
C TRP A 339 7.17 12.75 10.36
N GLY A 340 7.12 13.64 11.36
CA GLY A 340 8.31 14.30 11.87
C GLY A 340 9.33 13.32 12.45
N LEU A 341 8.88 12.27 13.14
CA LEU A 341 9.76 11.20 13.62
C LEU A 341 10.40 10.42 12.47
N ALA A 342 9.64 10.05 11.43
CA ALA A 342 10.17 9.35 10.26
C ALA A 342 11.21 10.20 9.52
N GLU A 343 10.91 11.48 9.29
CA GLU A 343 11.88 12.40 8.68
C GLU A 343 13.13 12.51 9.56
N LEU A 344 13.00 12.69 10.87
CA LEU A 344 14.15 12.75 11.78
C LEU A 344 15.00 11.48 11.72
N MET A 345 14.39 10.29 11.69
CA MET A 345 15.10 9.02 11.53
C MET A 345 15.88 8.97 10.21
N ALA A 346 15.28 9.42 9.10
CA ALA A 346 15.93 9.45 7.79
C ALA A 346 17.13 10.43 7.72
N HIS A 347 17.09 11.53 8.48
CA HIS A 347 18.19 12.51 8.54
C HIS A 347 19.31 12.11 9.50
N LEU A 348 19.01 11.31 10.54
CA LEU A 348 20.00 10.99 11.58
C LEU A 348 20.65 9.61 11.39
N MET A 349 19.94 8.63 10.84
CA MET A 349 20.36 7.22 10.92
C MET A 349 20.93 6.67 9.60
N TYR A 350 20.62 7.26 8.45
CA TYR A 350 21.06 6.82 7.12
C TYR A 350 20.90 5.30 6.85
N MET A 351 19.89 4.68 7.46
CA MET A 351 19.79 3.22 7.55
C MET A 351 19.63 2.55 6.18
N HIS A 352 18.97 3.20 5.22
CA HIS A 352 18.72 2.62 3.89
C HIS A 352 19.95 2.80 2.99
N ALA A 353 20.68 3.90 3.13
CA ALA A 353 21.93 4.13 2.41
C ALA A 353 23.00 3.14 2.86
N ILE A 354 23.15 2.95 4.18
CA ILE A 354 24.06 1.94 4.76
C ILE A 354 23.68 0.53 4.30
N TYR A 355 22.38 0.19 4.32
CA TYR A 355 21.88 -1.10 3.84
C TYR A 355 22.15 -1.33 2.35
N SER A 356 22.13 -0.29 1.54
CA SER A 356 22.34 -0.38 0.09
C SER A 356 23.82 -0.59 -0.27
N SER A 357 24.75 -0.33 0.64
CA SER A 357 26.19 -0.46 0.41
C SER A 357 26.73 -1.81 0.93
N ILE A 358 26.87 -2.80 0.04
CA ILE A 358 27.44 -4.13 0.36
C ILE A 358 28.84 -4.04 1.00
N PRO A 359 29.77 -3.20 0.51
CA PRO A 359 31.08 -3.06 1.15
C PRO A 359 30.98 -2.61 2.60
N LEU A 360 30.12 -1.62 2.88
CA LEU A 360 29.91 -1.10 4.23
C LEU A 360 29.27 -2.16 5.14
N LEU A 361 28.28 -2.92 4.63
CA LEU A 361 27.68 -4.03 5.39
C LEU A 361 28.68 -5.12 5.77
N ARG A 362 29.73 -5.34 4.99
CA ARG A 362 30.78 -6.34 5.28
C ARG A 362 31.80 -5.86 6.31
N THR A 363 31.93 -4.54 6.51
CA THR A 363 32.93 -3.97 7.44
C THR A 363 32.36 -3.70 8.82
N VAL A 364 31.05 -3.49 8.94
CA VAL A 364 30.38 -3.23 10.22
C VAL A 364 30.33 -4.47 11.12
N SER A 365 30.37 -4.25 12.44
CA SER A 365 30.30 -5.33 13.43
C SER A 365 28.93 -6.02 13.43
N CYS A 366 28.83 -7.25 13.96
CA CYS A 366 27.55 -7.95 14.13
C CYS A 366 26.56 -7.16 15.00
N TRP A 367 27.05 -6.43 16.02
CA TRP A 367 26.21 -5.56 16.86
C TRP A 367 25.64 -4.39 16.07
N THR A 368 26.47 -3.78 15.22
CA THR A 368 26.05 -2.70 14.31
C THR A 368 25.02 -3.21 13.30
N LEU A 369 25.22 -4.40 12.72
CA LEU A 369 24.25 -5.04 11.85
C LEU A 369 22.91 -5.29 12.56
N GLY A 370 22.94 -5.76 13.81
CA GLY A 370 21.74 -5.93 14.63
C GLY A 370 21.03 -4.59 14.89
N GLY A 371 21.78 -3.54 15.21
CA GLY A 371 21.25 -2.18 15.39
C GLY A 371 20.65 -1.61 14.10
N LEU A 372 21.30 -1.82 12.96
CA LEU A 372 20.80 -1.40 11.64
C LEU A 372 19.51 -2.15 11.27
N ALA A 373 19.45 -3.47 11.51
CA ALA A 373 18.25 -4.26 11.30
C ALA A 373 17.08 -3.76 12.18
N LEU A 374 17.36 -3.45 13.46
CA LEU A 374 16.36 -2.88 14.36
C LEU A 374 15.88 -1.50 13.89
N ALA A 375 16.81 -0.62 13.48
CA ALA A 375 16.51 0.69 12.92
C ALA A 375 15.60 0.59 11.69
N GLN A 376 15.90 -0.35 10.79
CA GLN A 376 15.12 -0.62 9.58
C GLN A 376 13.67 -1.02 9.92
N VAL A 377 13.51 -1.94 10.87
CA VAL A 377 12.19 -2.42 11.32
C VAL A 377 11.40 -1.32 12.04
N LEU A 378 12.07 -0.50 12.85
CA LEU A 378 11.45 0.66 13.51
C LEU A 378 11.02 1.73 12.51
N PHE A 379 11.86 2.05 11.53
CA PHE A 379 11.50 2.99 10.48
C PHE A 379 10.32 2.48 9.67
N PHE A 380 10.33 1.19 9.31
CA PHE A 380 9.20 0.56 8.63
C PHE A 380 7.90 0.73 9.43
N TYR A 381 7.94 0.47 10.75
CA TYR A 381 6.80 0.68 11.64
C TYR A 381 6.29 2.14 11.61
N VAL A 382 7.17 3.13 11.81
CA VAL A 382 6.79 4.55 11.82
C VAL A 382 6.26 5.00 10.45
N LYS A 383 6.90 4.56 9.36
CA LYS A 383 6.45 4.80 7.98
C LYS A 383 5.00 4.37 7.79
N TYR A 384 4.65 3.15 8.21
CA TYR A 384 3.28 2.64 8.03
C TYR A 384 2.25 3.31 8.94
N LEU A 385 2.64 3.86 10.10
CA LEU A 385 1.74 4.70 10.89
C LEU A 385 1.28 5.95 10.13
N VAL A 386 2.15 6.51 9.27
CA VAL A 386 1.82 7.65 8.41
C VAL A 386 1.05 7.18 7.19
N LEU A 387 1.57 6.20 6.45
CA LEU A 387 0.98 5.73 5.19
C LEU A 387 -0.41 5.13 5.37
N PHE A 388 -0.66 4.38 6.45
CA PHE A 388 -2.00 3.84 6.76
C PHE A 388 -2.82 4.82 7.60
N GLY A 389 -2.17 5.70 8.36
CA GLY A 389 -2.85 6.68 9.20
C GLY A 389 -3.68 7.69 8.41
N VAL A 390 -3.20 8.14 7.24
CA VAL A 390 -3.93 9.09 6.37
C VAL A 390 -5.25 8.46 5.85
N PRO A 391 -5.23 7.30 5.16
CA PRO A 391 -6.45 6.57 4.81
C PRO A 391 -7.36 6.27 6.00
N ALA A 392 -6.79 5.80 7.12
CA ALA A 392 -7.57 5.45 8.31
C ALA A 392 -8.27 6.67 8.93
N LEU A 393 -7.67 7.85 8.85
CA LEU A 393 -8.30 9.09 9.31
C LEU A 393 -9.51 9.44 8.44
N LEU A 394 -9.36 9.39 7.11
CA LEU A 394 -10.47 9.65 6.18
C LEU A 394 -11.60 8.64 6.35
N MET A 395 -11.28 7.35 6.57
CA MET A 395 -12.28 6.33 6.90
C MET A 395 -13.06 6.69 8.16
N ARG A 396 -12.39 7.14 9.23
CA ARG A 396 -13.08 7.56 10.47
C ARG A 396 -13.97 8.77 10.25
N LEU A 397 -13.52 9.75 9.48
CA LEU A 397 -14.34 10.92 9.10
C LEU A 397 -15.53 10.50 8.24
N ASP A 398 -15.37 9.42 7.48
CA ASP A 398 -16.46 8.81 6.73
C ASP A 398 -17.43 7.99 7.61
N GLY A 399 -17.21 7.88 8.92
CA GLY A 399 -18.01 7.05 9.82
C GLY A 399 -17.72 5.54 9.68
N LEU A 400 -16.60 5.16 9.05
CA LEU A 400 -16.11 3.79 8.96
C LEU A 400 -15.05 3.55 10.05
N LYS A 401 -15.00 2.31 10.54
CA LYS A 401 -13.98 1.82 11.46
C LYS A 401 -12.84 1.18 10.67
N PRO A 402 -11.69 1.86 10.50
CA PRO A 402 -10.54 1.24 9.86
C PRO A 402 -9.98 0.12 10.74
N PRO A 403 -9.34 -0.90 10.14
CA PRO A 403 -8.49 -1.83 10.89
C PRO A 403 -7.49 -1.06 11.76
N PRO A 404 -7.16 -1.55 12.98
CA PRO A 404 -6.17 -0.93 13.83
C PRO A 404 -4.84 -0.74 13.10
N LEU A 405 -4.20 0.42 13.34
CA LEU A 405 -2.87 0.69 12.84
C LEU A 405 -1.84 -0.28 13.42
N PRO A 406 -0.67 -0.45 12.76
CA PRO A 406 0.40 -1.31 13.25
C PRO A 406 0.74 -1.04 14.72
N ARG A 407 1.08 -2.10 15.46
CA ARG A 407 1.67 -1.97 16.81
C ARG A 407 3.19 -1.95 16.72
N CYS A 408 3.83 -1.37 17.73
CA CYS A 408 5.29 -1.26 17.78
C CYS A 408 5.95 -2.64 17.74
N VAL A 409 6.79 -2.86 16.73
CA VAL A 409 7.43 -4.17 16.49
C VAL A 409 8.35 -4.56 17.65
N SER A 410 9.01 -3.60 18.29
CA SER A 410 9.88 -3.85 19.46
C SER A 410 9.15 -4.30 20.71
N THR A 411 7.82 -4.17 20.75
CA THR A 411 7.00 -4.68 21.87
C THR A 411 6.48 -6.10 21.64
N MET A 412 6.72 -6.66 20.44
CA MET A 412 6.27 -8.01 20.09
C MET A 412 7.26 -9.06 20.58
N PHE A 413 6.75 -10.01 21.36
CA PHE A 413 7.52 -11.14 21.89
C PHE A 413 7.18 -12.48 21.21
N SER A 414 6.32 -12.47 20.18
CA SER A 414 5.90 -13.67 19.43
C SER A 414 5.83 -13.39 17.93
N PHE A 415 6.20 -14.38 17.10
CA PHE A 415 6.02 -14.36 15.66
C PHE A 415 4.52 -14.32 15.31
N THR A 416 3.70 -15.10 15.99
CA THR A 416 2.24 -15.08 15.77
C THR A 416 1.65 -13.70 16.10
N GLY A 417 2.10 -13.09 17.20
CA GLY A 417 1.69 -11.74 17.58
C GLY A 417 2.14 -10.69 16.58
N MET A 418 3.38 -10.77 16.12
CA MET A 418 3.91 -9.87 15.08
C MET A 418 3.00 -9.89 13.84
N TRP A 419 2.71 -11.06 13.29
CA TRP A 419 1.85 -11.19 12.10
C TRP A 419 0.40 -10.76 12.32
N ARG A 420 -0.12 -10.87 13.55
CA ARG A 420 -1.48 -10.44 13.88
C ARG A 420 -1.64 -8.92 13.96
N TYR A 421 -0.58 -8.21 14.34
CA TYR A 421 -0.66 -6.79 14.71
C TYR A 421 0.23 -5.86 13.88
N PHE A 422 1.05 -6.40 12.98
CA PHE A 422 1.88 -5.62 12.07
C PHE A 422 1.04 -4.99 10.96
N ASP A 423 0.25 -5.78 10.23
CA ASP A 423 -0.76 -5.30 9.28
C ASP A 423 -2.06 -6.04 9.54
N VAL A 424 -2.94 -5.41 10.32
CA VAL A 424 -4.20 -6.02 10.75
C VAL A 424 -5.16 -6.24 9.57
N GLY A 425 -5.16 -5.34 8.59
CA GLY A 425 -6.04 -5.46 7.42
C GLY A 425 -5.63 -6.64 6.55
N LEU A 426 -4.35 -6.74 6.22
CA LEU A 426 -3.81 -7.88 5.48
C LEU A 426 -3.97 -9.18 6.27
N HIS A 427 -3.68 -9.17 7.58
CA HIS A 427 -3.87 -10.34 8.43
C HIS A 427 -5.32 -10.85 8.39
N ASN A 428 -6.30 -9.97 8.55
CA ASN A 428 -7.72 -10.35 8.47
C ASN A 428 -8.08 -10.94 7.11
N PHE A 429 -7.57 -10.37 6.02
CA PHE A 429 -7.73 -10.92 4.68
C PHE A 429 -7.14 -12.34 4.57
N LEU A 430 -5.88 -12.51 4.97
CA LEU A 430 -5.17 -13.79 4.91
C LEU A 430 -5.88 -14.87 5.73
N ILE A 431 -6.29 -14.55 6.95
CA ILE A 431 -6.98 -15.50 7.82
C ILE A 431 -8.30 -15.93 7.22
N ARG A 432 -9.12 -14.97 6.77
CA ARG A 432 -10.46 -15.23 6.24
C ARG A 432 -10.46 -15.96 4.91
N TYR A 433 -9.59 -15.57 3.98
CA TYR A 433 -9.66 -16.02 2.59
C TYR A 433 -8.65 -17.11 2.23
N VAL A 434 -7.57 -17.26 2.99
CA VAL A 434 -6.52 -18.25 2.72
C VAL A 434 -6.43 -19.29 3.84
N TYR A 435 -6.14 -18.86 5.07
CA TYR A 435 -5.82 -19.78 6.16
C TYR A 435 -7.01 -20.65 6.60
N ILE A 436 -8.18 -20.04 6.89
CA ILE A 436 -9.37 -20.78 7.34
C ILE A 436 -9.89 -21.72 6.24
N PRO A 437 -10.08 -21.29 4.98
CA PRO A 437 -10.58 -22.18 3.92
C PRO A 437 -9.67 -23.36 3.59
N LEU A 438 -8.36 -23.27 3.86
CA LEU A 438 -7.40 -24.37 3.67
C LEU A 438 -7.37 -25.38 4.84
N GLY A 439 -8.25 -25.21 5.83
CA GLY A 439 -8.41 -26.11 6.96
C GLY A 439 -7.87 -25.59 8.28
N GLY A 440 -7.15 -24.46 8.25
CA GLY A 440 -6.67 -23.73 9.42
C GLY A 440 -6.02 -24.63 10.48
N SER A 441 -6.35 -24.38 11.74
CA SER A 441 -5.91 -25.23 12.87
C SER A 441 -6.82 -26.44 13.14
N GLN A 442 -7.90 -26.62 12.37
CA GLN A 442 -8.93 -27.64 12.66
C GLN A 442 -8.52 -29.04 12.17
N HIS A 443 -7.67 -29.14 11.15
CA HIS A 443 -7.23 -30.41 10.55
C HIS A 443 -5.89 -30.92 11.13
N GLY A 444 -5.63 -30.66 12.41
CA GLY A 444 -4.41 -31.08 13.10
C GLY A 444 -3.14 -30.33 12.66
N LEU A 445 -1.97 -30.91 12.98
CA LEU A 445 -0.66 -30.28 12.73
C LEU A 445 -0.37 -30.08 11.26
N LEU A 446 -0.53 -31.11 10.43
CA LEU A 446 -0.25 -31.02 8.99
C LEU A 446 -1.14 -29.99 8.30
N GLY A 447 -2.43 -29.92 8.64
CA GLY A 447 -3.34 -28.88 8.12
C GLY A 447 -2.92 -27.47 8.54
N THR A 448 -2.43 -27.29 9.77
CA THR A 448 -1.91 -26.00 10.26
C THR A 448 -0.65 -25.61 9.47
N LEU A 449 0.29 -26.53 9.28
CA LEU A 449 1.54 -26.30 8.55
C LEU A 449 1.28 -25.93 7.10
N PHE A 450 0.40 -26.67 6.42
CA PHE A 450 0.02 -26.40 5.04
C PHE A 450 -0.70 -25.06 4.90
N SER A 451 -1.69 -24.78 5.75
CA SER A 451 -2.46 -23.53 5.70
C SER A 451 -1.58 -22.30 5.96
N THR A 452 -0.65 -22.38 6.92
CA THR A 452 0.32 -21.31 7.18
C THR A 452 1.31 -21.16 6.01
N ALA A 453 1.85 -22.25 5.48
CA ALA A 453 2.77 -22.22 4.34
C ALA A 453 2.13 -21.56 3.11
N MET A 454 0.88 -21.92 2.79
CA MET A 454 0.13 -21.33 1.69
C MET A 454 -0.16 -19.84 1.92
N THR A 455 -0.41 -19.43 3.16
CA THR A 455 -0.59 -18.03 3.54
C THR A 455 0.67 -17.22 3.24
N PHE A 456 1.83 -17.71 3.67
CA PHE A 456 3.13 -17.08 3.41
C PHE A 456 3.50 -17.06 1.92
N ALA A 457 3.25 -18.17 1.22
CA ALA A 457 3.48 -18.26 -0.22
C ALA A 457 2.63 -17.24 -0.99
N PHE A 458 1.37 -17.07 -0.61
CA PHE A 458 0.51 -16.04 -1.20
C PHE A 458 1.03 -14.63 -0.94
N VAL A 459 1.48 -14.31 0.29
CA VAL A 459 2.05 -13.00 0.62
C VAL A 459 3.30 -12.72 -0.22
N SER A 460 4.24 -13.65 -0.31
CA SER A 460 5.42 -13.51 -1.18
C SER A 460 5.05 -13.34 -2.65
N TYR A 461 4.03 -14.06 -3.10
CA TYR A 461 3.54 -13.96 -4.47
C TYR A 461 2.91 -12.58 -4.76
N TRP A 462 2.12 -12.07 -3.82
CA TRP A 462 1.50 -10.75 -3.88
C TRP A 462 2.52 -9.61 -3.88
N HIS A 463 3.60 -9.71 -3.10
CA HIS A 463 4.67 -8.72 -3.07
C HIS A 463 5.61 -8.73 -4.29
N GLY A 464 5.55 -9.74 -5.16
CA GLY A 464 6.28 -9.75 -6.44
C GLY A 464 7.07 -11.03 -6.74
N SER A 465 7.17 -11.98 -5.81
CA SER A 465 7.92 -13.26 -5.97
C SER A 465 9.43 -13.13 -6.23
N TYR A 466 10.08 -12.10 -5.70
CA TYR A 466 11.54 -12.02 -5.71
C TYR A 466 12.16 -13.05 -4.75
N ASP A 467 13.38 -13.51 -5.03
CA ASP A 467 14.04 -14.56 -4.24
C ASP A 467 14.18 -14.19 -2.76
N TYR A 468 14.50 -12.93 -2.46
CA TYR A 468 14.61 -12.45 -1.08
C TYR A 468 13.25 -12.47 -0.33
N LEU A 469 12.12 -12.29 -1.03
CA LEU A 469 10.78 -12.38 -0.44
C LEU A 469 10.39 -13.83 -0.13
N TRP A 470 10.85 -14.77 -0.95
CA TRP A 470 10.66 -16.20 -0.67
C TRP A 470 11.47 -16.63 0.55
N CYS A 471 12.74 -16.22 0.63
CA CYS A 471 13.58 -16.45 1.81
C CYS A 471 12.96 -15.83 3.07
N TRP A 472 12.54 -14.57 2.99
CA TRP A 472 11.88 -13.88 4.10
C TRP A 472 10.60 -14.60 4.56
N ALA A 473 9.75 -15.04 3.63
CA ALA A 473 8.53 -15.76 3.98
C ALA A 473 8.80 -17.15 4.56
N ALA A 474 9.80 -17.87 4.04
CA ALA A 474 10.20 -19.16 4.59
C ALA A 474 10.71 -19.01 6.04
N LEU A 475 11.51 -18.00 6.33
CA LEU A 475 11.99 -17.72 7.69
C LEU A 475 10.85 -17.35 8.65
N ASN A 476 9.90 -16.52 8.20
CA ASN A 476 8.73 -16.17 9.01
C ASN A 476 7.80 -17.37 9.24
N TRP A 477 7.56 -18.16 8.20
CA TRP A 477 6.79 -19.39 8.29
C TRP A 477 7.42 -20.39 9.27
N LEU A 478 8.75 -20.54 9.22
CA LEU A 478 9.49 -21.37 10.16
C LEU A 478 9.36 -20.83 11.59
N GLY A 479 9.49 -19.52 11.81
CA GLY A 479 9.32 -18.89 13.11
C GLY A 479 7.93 -19.15 13.72
N VAL A 480 6.87 -18.94 12.94
CA VAL A 480 5.48 -19.23 13.36
C VAL A 480 5.27 -20.73 13.60
N THR A 481 5.85 -21.58 12.76
CA THR A 481 5.74 -23.04 12.89
C THR A 481 6.41 -23.54 14.16
N VAL A 482 7.63 -23.07 14.43
CA VAL A 482 8.39 -23.41 15.64
C VAL A 482 7.67 -22.90 16.88
N GLU A 483 7.19 -21.66 16.88
CA GLU A 483 6.44 -21.10 18.01
C GLU A 483 5.20 -21.95 18.33
N ASN A 484 4.40 -22.29 17.31
CA ASN A 484 3.20 -23.11 17.50
C ASN A 484 3.54 -24.55 17.90
N GLY A 485 4.63 -25.12 17.38
CA GLY A 485 5.14 -26.44 17.75
C GLY A 485 5.57 -26.49 19.22
N VAL A 486 6.36 -25.49 19.66
CA VAL A 486 6.79 -25.35 21.05
C VAL A 486 5.58 -25.15 21.97
N ARG A 487 4.61 -24.32 21.59
CA ARG A 487 3.38 -24.14 22.38
C ARG A 487 2.62 -25.44 22.59
N ARG A 488 2.40 -26.21 21.52
CA ARG A 488 1.71 -27.52 21.61
C ARG A 488 2.50 -28.53 22.44
N LEU A 489 3.83 -28.51 22.35
CA LEU A 489 4.69 -29.36 23.17
C LEU A 489 4.56 -29.00 24.66
N LEU A 490 4.54 -27.71 24.99
CA LEU A 490 4.35 -27.22 26.37
C LEU A 490 2.94 -27.49 26.93
N GLU A 491 1.92 -27.52 26.08
CA GLU A 491 0.54 -27.88 26.44
C GLU A 491 0.34 -29.40 26.62
N THR A 492 1.37 -30.21 26.34
CA THR A 492 1.30 -31.66 26.54
C THR A 492 1.41 -31.99 28.04
N PRO A 493 0.45 -32.69 28.66
CA PRO A 493 0.35 -32.86 30.12
C PRO A 493 1.65 -33.36 30.78
N CYS A 494 2.27 -34.41 30.22
CA CYS A 494 3.51 -34.97 30.76
C CYS A 494 4.67 -33.96 30.82
N ILE A 495 4.73 -33.04 29.86
CA ILE A 495 5.77 -32.02 29.78
C ILE A 495 5.44 -30.89 30.73
N GLN A 496 4.19 -30.44 30.73
CA GLN A 496 3.71 -29.41 31.63
C GLN A 496 3.94 -29.79 33.10
N ASP A 497 3.58 -31.01 33.49
CA ASP A 497 3.75 -31.52 34.86
C ASP A 497 5.23 -31.61 35.26
N SER A 498 6.09 -32.04 34.34
CA SER A 498 7.55 -32.09 34.54
C SER A 498 8.17 -30.69 34.67
N LEU A 499 7.72 -29.73 33.87
CA LEU A 499 8.18 -28.35 33.91
C LEU A 499 7.74 -27.64 35.19
N VAL A 500 6.48 -27.79 35.57
CA VAL A 500 5.93 -27.25 36.83
C VAL A 500 6.66 -27.85 38.02
N SER A 501 6.90 -29.17 38.03
CA SER A 501 7.65 -29.83 39.10
C SER A 501 9.09 -29.33 39.21
N ARG A 502 9.77 -29.08 38.08
CA ARG A 502 11.14 -28.52 38.06
C ARG A 502 11.19 -27.06 38.49
N ILE A 503 10.22 -26.24 38.09
CA ILE A 503 10.14 -24.83 38.50
C ILE A 503 9.87 -24.74 40.01
N LEU A 504 8.93 -25.55 40.53
CA LEU A 504 8.65 -25.63 41.96
C LEU A 504 9.82 -26.18 42.78
N ALA A 505 10.70 -26.99 42.18
CA ALA A 505 11.93 -27.45 42.84
C ALA A 505 13.07 -26.41 42.83
N CYS A 506 12.98 -25.37 41.99
CA CYS A 506 13.95 -24.28 41.90
C CYS A 506 13.56 -23.03 42.71
N LEU A 507 12.28 -22.89 43.06
CA LEU A 507 11.74 -21.86 43.96
C LEU A 507 11.79 -22.36 45.41
#